data_AF-A0A927MJ27-F1
#
_entry.id   AF-A0A927MJ27-F1
#
_cell.length_a   1.000
_cell.length_b   1.000
_cell.length_c   1.000
_cell.angle_alpha   90.00
_cell.angle_beta   90.00
_cell.angle_gamma   90.00
#
_symmetry.space_group_name_H-M   'P 1'
#
loop_
_entity.id
_entity.type
_entity.pdbx_description
1 polymer ?
#
loop_
_entity_poly.entity_id
_entity_poly.type
_entity_poly.pdbx_seq_one_letter_code
_entity_poly.pdbx_strand_id
1 'polypeptide(L)'
;MNKNSLRGLFQEVSLERRELKNHLSSEAGYKLKDAVEKIVDMDVFKDDYLEVTMKLFFNEKEVQYENVILSLRDIINSEVIPEEIRE
;
A
#
# COMPACT_ATOMS: atom_id res chain seq x y z
N MET A 1 -1.53 -5.19 -17.05
CA MET A 1 -2.32 -4.04 -16.57
C MET A 1 -1.46 -2.78 -16.73
N ASN A 2 -1.96 -1.72 -17.36
CA ASN A 2 -1.18 -0.49 -17.61
C ASN A 2 -1.06 0.32 -16.30
N LYS A 3 0.11 0.92 -16.02
CA LYS A 3 0.35 1.77 -14.84
C LYS A 3 -0.68 2.89 -14.71
N ASN A 4 -1.08 3.49 -15.84
CA ASN A 4 -2.10 4.54 -15.87
C ASN A 4 -3.47 4.02 -15.43
N SER A 5 -3.82 2.78 -15.76
CA SER A 5 -5.07 2.15 -15.35
C SER A 5 -5.09 1.86 -13.85
N LEU A 6 -3.97 1.39 -13.28
CA LEU A 6 -3.85 1.20 -11.83
C LEU A 6 -3.96 2.52 -11.07
N ARG A 7 -3.31 3.57 -11.56
CA ARG A 7 -3.39 4.89 -10.94
C ARG A 7 -4.81 5.47 -10.98
N GLY A 8 -5.52 5.30 -12.10
CA GLY A 8 -6.94 5.64 -12.20
C GLY A 8 -7.79 4.85 -11.20
N LEU A 9 -7.53 3.55 -11.05
CA LEU A 9 -8.22 2.70 -10.09
C LEU A 9 -8.05 3.17 -8.64
N PHE A 10 -6.86 3.64 -8.23
CA PHE A 10 -6.66 4.23 -6.91
C PHE A 10 -7.58 5.44 -6.67
N GLN A 11 -7.80 6.26 -7.68
CA GLN A 11 -8.68 7.43 -7.58
C GLN A 11 -10.14 7.00 -7.47
N GLU A 12 -10.59 6.09 -8.33
CA GLU A 12 -11.96 5.55 -8.31
C GLU A 12 -12.29 4.92 -6.95
N VAL A 13 -11.40 4.05 -6.45
CA VAL A 13 -11.57 3.41 -5.13
C VAL A 13 -11.56 4.45 -4.00
N SER A 14 -10.74 5.50 -4.11
CA SER A 14 -10.70 6.56 -3.10
C SER A 14 -11.98 7.39 -3.07
N LEU A 15 -12.57 7.68 -4.23
CA LEU A 15 -13.85 8.38 -4.33
C LEU A 15 -14.98 7.55 -3.72
N GLU A 16 -15.09 6.28 -4.10
CA GLU A 16 -16.10 5.36 -3.56
C GLU A 16 -16.00 5.23 -2.04
N ARG A 17 -14.77 5.07 -1.52
CA ARG A 17 -14.54 4.92 -0.08
C ARG A 17 -14.73 6.22 0.68
N ARG A 18 -14.56 7.40 0.08
CA ARG A 18 -14.76 8.68 0.78
C ARG A 18 -16.21 8.88 1.23
N GLU A 19 -17.17 8.29 0.50
CA GLU A 19 -18.58 8.30 0.88
C GLU A 19 -18.86 7.47 2.15
N LEU A 20 -17.96 6.54 2.47
CA LEU A 20 -18.01 5.69 3.65
C LEU A 20 -17.15 6.33 4.78
N LYS A 21 -17.74 6.53 5.96
CA LYS A 21 -17.05 7.17 7.09
C LYS A 21 -15.82 6.34 7.54
N ASN A 22 -14.79 7.03 8.03
CA ASN A 22 -13.58 6.47 8.68
C ASN A 22 -12.53 5.83 7.75
N HIS A 23 -12.27 6.41 6.57
CA HIS A 23 -11.21 5.94 5.67
C HIS A 23 -10.19 7.04 5.38
N LEU A 24 -9.24 7.21 6.32
CA LEU A 24 -8.19 8.24 6.23
C LEU A 24 -7.41 8.19 4.91
N SER A 25 -7.13 6.99 4.40
CA SER A 25 -6.40 6.77 3.15
C SER A 25 -7.15 7.18 1.88
N SER A 26 -8.43 7.58 2.00
CA SER A 26 -9.30 7.99 0.90
C SER A 26 -9.63 9.49 0.93
N GLU A 27 -9.17 10.20 1.97
CA GLU A 27 -9.34 11.64 2.09
C GLU A 27 -8.47 12.39 1.08
N ALA A 28 -8.99 13.52 0.59
CA ALA A 28 -8.25 14.39 -0.30
C ALA A 28 -6.98 14.91 0.40
N GLY A 29 -5.87 14.92 -0.32
CA GLY A 29 -4.56 15.33 0.20
C GLY A 29 -3.83 14.25 1.00
N TYR A 30 -4.42 13.08 1.23
CA TYR A 30 -3.72 11.97 1.90
C TYR A 30 -2.49 11.56 1.08
N LYS A 31 -1.31 11.59 1.71
CA LYS A 31 -0.03 11.25 1.10
C LYS A 31 0.18 9.74 1.11
N LEU A 32 -0.45 9.06 0.14
CA LEU A 32 -0.45 7.61 0.08
C LEU A 32 0.97 7.05 -0.10
N LYS A 33 1.81 7.72 -0.89
CA LYS A 33 3.20 7.32 -1.07
C LYS A 33 3.99 7.40 0.25
N ASP A 34 3.91 8.52 0.97
CA ASP A 34 4.57 8.69 2.28
C ASP A 34 4.14 7.60 3.27
N ALA A 35 2.87 7.20 3.24
CA ALA A 35 2.36 6.13 4.10
C ALA A 35 3.03 4.78 3.80
N VAL A 36 3.25 4.46 2.52
CA VAL A 36 3.93 3.22 2.12
C VAL A 36 5.45 3.33 2.36
N GLU A 37 6.05 4.50 2.14
CA GLU A 37 7.46 4.76 2.50
C GLU A 37 7.71 4.52 4.00
N LYS A 38 6.81 4.98 4.88
CA LYS A 38 6.90 4.69 6.32
C LYS A 38 6.86 3.20 6.64
N ILE A 39 6.08 2.40 5.91
CA ILE A 39 6.06 0.94 6.11
C ILE A 39 7.41 0.31 5.75
N VAL A 40 8.06 0.85 4.71
CA VAL A 40 9.36 0.38 4.23
C VAL A 40 10.51 0.81 5.15
N ASP A 41 10.42 1.99 5.73
CA ASP A 41 11.49 2.59 6.55
C ASP A 41 11.38 2.20 8.04
N MET A 42 10.22 1.72 8.48
CA MET A 42 9.97 1.31 9.85
C MET A 42 9.85 -0.21 9.96
N ASP A 43 10.73 -0.83 10.75
CA ASP A 43 10.66 -2.27 11.05
C ASP A 43 9.50 -2.66 11.98
N VAL A 44 8.64 -1.70 12.38
CA VAL A 44 7.54 -1.92 13.34
C VAL A 44 6.49 -2.93 12.86
N PHE A 45 6.42 -3.19 11.56
CA PHE A 45 5.47 -4.14 10.96
C PHE A 45 6.04 -5.54 10.76
N LYS A 46 7.33 -5.77 11.04
CA LYS A 46 8.01 -7.04 10.77
C LYS A 46 7.41 -8.19 11.59
N ASP A 47 7.19 -7.97 12.88
CA ASP A 47 6.66 -9.02 13.77
C ASP A 47 5.21 -9.39 13.38
N ASP A 48 4.35 -8.39 13.13
CA ASP A 48 2.98 -8.63 12.66
C ASP A 48 2.96 -9.35 11.29
N TYR A 49 3.90 -9.01 10.40
CA TYR A 49 4.04 -9.72 9.13
C TYR A 49 4.33 -11.21 9.34
N LEU A 50 5.32 -11.53 10.18
CA LEU A 50 5.76 -12.91 10.43
C LEU A 50 4.70 -13.72 11.19
N GLU A 51 4.01 -13.10 12.14
CA GLU A 51 3.08 -13.80 13.01
C GLU A 51 1.66 -13.90 12.45
N VAL A 52 1.22 -12.90 11.69
CA VAL A 52 -0.16 -12.76 11.21
C VAL A 52 -0.23 -12.83 9.69
N THR A 53 0.44 -11.92 8.99
CA THR A 53 0.31 -11.80 7.52
C THR A 53 0.76 -13.07 6.80
N MET A 54 1.86 -13.67 7.23
CA MET A 54 2.38 -14.94 6.69
C MET A 54 1.38 -16.09 6.80
N LYS A 55 0.68 -16.20 7.93
CA LYS A 55 -0.30 -17.26 8.17
C LYS A 55 -1.58 -17.03 7.37
N LEU A 56 -2.02 -15.79 7.22
CA LEU A 56 -3.28 -15.45 6.54
C LEU A 56 -3.20 -15.53 5.02
N PHE A 57 -2.09 -15.06 4.43
CA PHE A 57 -2.03 -14.83 2.98
C PHE A 57 -1.13 -15.80 2.22
N PHE A 58 -0.15 -16.40 2.90
CA PHE A 58 0.88 -17.18 2.21
C PHE A 58 0.77 -18.69 2.43
N ASN A 59 -0.21 -19.18 3.21
CA ASN A 59 -0.50 -20.62 3.41
C ASN A 59 0.79 -21.46 3.54
N GLU A 60 1.71 -21.04 4.41
CA GLU A 60 3.01 -21.68 4.69
C GLU A 60 4.09 -21.57 3.60
N LYS A 61 3.83 -20.90 2.46
CA LYS A 61 4.90 -20.52 1.53
C LYS A 61 5.77 -19.45 2.19
N GLU A 62 7.01 -19.79 2.48
CA GLU A 62 7.96 -18.86 3.08
C GLU A 62 8.26 -17.70 2.12
N VAL A 63 7.92 -16.48 2.56
CA VAL A 63 8.25 -15.23 1.90
C VAL A 63 9.01 -14.40 2.92
N GLN A 64 10.29 -14.14 2.63
CA GLN A 64 11.13 -13.34 3.50
C GLN A 64 10.62 -11.90 3.51
N TYR A 65 10.54 -11.31 4.71
CA TYR A 65 10.07 -9.94 4.89
C TYR A 65 10.88 -8.94 4.06
N GLU A 66 12.20 -9.17 3.96
CA GLU A 66 13.12 -8.34 3.19
C GLU A 66 12.75 -8.29 1.70
N ASN A 67 12.26 -9.42 1.14
CA ASN A 67 11.79 -9.46 -0.25
C ASN A 67 10.50 -8.67 -0.45
N VAL A 68 9.63 -8.63 0.56
CA VAL A 68 8.42 -7.78 0.56
C VAL A 68 8.82 -6.31 0.57
N ILE A 69 9.75 -5.92 1.45
CA ILE A 69 10.26 -4.55 1.51
C ILE A 69 10.89 -4.10 0.18
N LEU A 70 11.70 -4.96 -0.45
CA LEU A 70 12.24 -4.68 -1.79
C LEU A 70 11.14 -4.48 -2.82
N SER A 71 10.12 -5.35 -2.82
CA SER A 71 8.98 -5.23 -3.74
C SER A 71 8.18 -3.95 -3.50
N LEU A 72 8.00 -3.52 -2.25
CA LEU A 72 7.33 -2.27 -1.91
C LEU A 72 8.14 -1.06 -2.39
N ARG A 73 9.47 -1.07 -2.26
CA ARG A 73 10.34 -0.04 -2.82
C ARG A 73 10.21 0.05 -4.34
N ASP A 74 10.15 -1.08 -5.02
CA ASP A 74 9.93 -1.11 -6.47
C ASP A 74 8.57 -0.51 -6.85
N ILE A 75 7.52 -0.80 -6.08
CA ILE A 75 6.18 -0.23 -6.29
C ILE A 75 6.20 1.29 -6.10
N ILE A 76 6.81 1.79 -5.01
CA ILE A 76 6.95 3.24 -4.75
C ILE A 76 7.67 3.93 -5.93
N ASN A 77 8.78 3.35 -6.38
CA ASN A 77 9.58 3.89 -7.49
C ASN A 77 8.93 3.72 -8.87
N SER A 78 7.88 2.90 -8.99
CA SER A 78 7.23 2.62 -10.27
C SER A 78 6.25 3.70 -10.72
N GLU A 79 5.97 4.70 -9.88
CA GLU A 79 4.95 5.77 -10.08
C GLU A 79 3.51 5.25 -10.22
N VAL A 80 3.25 3.99 -9.87
CA VAL A 80 1.91 3.39 -9.87
C VAL A 80 1.06 3.94 -8.73
N ILE A 81 1.65 4.14 -7.55
CA ILE A 81 0.98 4.74 -6.41
C ILE A 81 0.96 6.26 -6.61
N PRO A 82 -0.21 6.92 -6.49
CA PRO A 82 -0.26 8.37 -6.54
C PRO A 82 0.45 8.97 -5.31
N GLU A 83 1.21 10.05 -5.54
CA GLU A 83 1.84 10.83 -4.46
C GLU A 83 0.82 11.25 -3.39
N GLU A 84 -0.35 11.69 -3.85
CA GLU A 84 -1.48 12.07 -3.00
C GLU A 84 -2.81 11.65 -3.63
N ILE A 85 -3.80 11.41 -2.78
CA ILE A 85 -5.19 11.27 -3.21
C ILE A 85 -5.72 12.65 -3.58
N ARG A 86 -6.21 12.79 -4.82
CA ARG A 86 -6.79 14.05 -5.31
C ARG A 86 -8.26 14.15 -4.92
N GLU A 87 -8.80 15.37 -4.99
CA GLU A 87 -10.22 15.61 -4.84
C GLU A 87 -11.05 14.86 -5.89
#